data_AF-A0A7C4RCD7-F1
#
_entry.id   AF-A0A7C4RCD7-F1
#
_cell.length_a   1.000
_cell.length_b   1.000
_cell.length_c   1.000
_cell.angle_alpha   90.00
_cell.angle_beta   90.00
_cell.angle_gamma   90.00
#
_symmetry.space_group_name_H-M   'P 1'
#
loop_
_entity.id
_entity.type
_entity.pdbx_description
1 polymer ?
#
loop_
_entity_poly.entity_id
_entity_poly.type
_entity_poly.pdbx_seq_one_letter_code
_entity_poly.pdbx_strand_id
1 'polypeptide(L)'
;MSRTREQPVNIDKPSVVTIRFRVVKRSEISPIYAEISGDVIAQIYLNNIFIGKYYDKGSQKRFYLPEPYLSNDTNELRLITIPTTMSSKLNISFGAYYTARRVEIKL
;
A
#
# COMPACT_ATOMS: atom_id res chain seq x y z
N MET A 1 0.33 15.63 -6.29
CA MET A 1 -0.11 14.46 -5.48
C MET A 1 0.76 14.39 -4.23
N SER A 2 0.17 14.52 -3.04
CA SER A 2 0.91 14.44 -1.77
C SER A 2 1.11 12.96 -1.42
N ARG A 3 2.37 12.52 -1.24
CA ARG A 3 2.69 11.16 -0.80
C ARG A 3 2.92 11.20 0.71
N THR A 4 2.12 10.48 1.48
CA THR A 4 2.44 10.22 2.89
C THR A 4 3.55 9.18 2.94
N ARG A 5 4.75 9.61 3.35
CA ARG A 5 5.88 8.70 3.59
C ARG A 5 5.90 8.33 5.06
N GLU A 6 5.72 7.06 5.36
CA GLU A 6 6.06 6.54 6.68
C GLU A 6 7.58 6.34 6.79
N GLN A 7 8.12 6.40 8.02
CA GLN A 7 9.54 6.14 8.24
C GLN A 7 9.90 4.70 7.83
N PRO A 8 11.11 4.47 7.30
CA PRO A 8 11.55 3.12 6.96
C PRO A 8 11.52 2.20 8.17
N VAL A 9 10.98 0.99 8.01
CA VAL A 9 10.97 -0.07 9.03
C VAL A 9 12.17 -0.99 8.80
N ASN A 10 12.96 -1.25 9.84
CA ASN A 10 14.05 -2.23 9.77
C ASN A 10 13.49 -3.65 9.92
N ILE A 11 13.94 -4.57 9.06
CA ILE A 11 13.49 -5.96 9.02
C ILE A 11 14.74 -6.85 9.11
N ASP A 12 15.09 -7.29 10.31
CA ASP A 12 16.31 -8.10 10.51
C ASP A 12 16.03 -9.61 10.49
N LYS A 13 14.76 -9.99 10.61
CA LYS A 13 14.28 -11.38 10.60
C LYS A 13 12.88 -11.45 10.00
N PRO A 14 12.40 -12.65 9.60
CA PRO A 14 11.01 -12.82 9.18
C PRO A 14 10.05 -12.23 10.21
N SER A 15 9.20 -11.31 9.78
CA SER A 15 8.34 -10.53 10.68
C SER A 15 7.08 -10.05 9.98
N VAL A 16 6.09 -9.68 10.79
CA VAL A 16 4.82 -9.11 10.32
C VAL A 16 4.84 -7.62 10.58
N VAL A 17 4.62 -6.84 9.53
CA VAL A 17 4.44 -5.38 9.60
C VAL A 17 2.99 -5.07 9.34
N THR A 18 2.39 -4.30 10.24
CA THR A 18 0.97 -3.92 10.15
C THR A 18 0.85 -2.40 10.17
N ILE A 19 0.19 -1.86 9.15
CA ILE A 19 -0.11 -0.43 9.04
C ILE A 19 -1.62 -0.25 9.06
N ARG A 20 -2.09 0.66 9.91
CA ARG A 20 -3.50 1.05 9.96
C ARG A 20 -3.70 2.43 9.34
N PHE A 21 -4.66 2.54 8.45
CA PHE A 21 -4.92 3.77 7.71
C PHE A 21 -6.43 3.99 7.50
N ARG A 22 -6.81 5.23 7.22
CA ARG A 22 -8.18 5.59 6.84
C ARG A 22 -8.19 6.19 5.44
N VAL A 23 -9.21 5.89 4.65
CA VAL A 23 -9.39 6.45 3.32
C VAL A 23 -10.36 7.61 3.40
N VAL A 24 -9.88 8.84 3.19
CA VAL A 24 -10.73 10.04 3.21
C VAL A 24 -11.11 10.40 1.77
N LYS A 25 -12.31 10.01 1.33
CA LYS A 25 -12.85 10.34 0.00
C LYS A 25 -13.54 11.72 0.05
N ARG A 26 -13.00 12.73 -0.62
CA ARG A 26 -13.54 14.12 -0.59
C ARG A 26 -14.47 14.51 -1.75
N SER A 27 -14.77 13.59 -2.67
CA SER A 27 -15.75 13.67 -3.81
C SER A 27 -15.26 12.91 -5.04
N GLU A 28 -13.99 12.51 -5.04
CA GLU A 28 -13.31 11.85 -6.15
C GLU A 28 -13.25 10.34 -5.91
N ILE A 29 -13.55 9.57 -6.96
CA ILE A 29 -13.30 8.13 -7.00
C ILE A 29 -11.94 7.97 -7.64
N SER A 30 -11.01 7.36 -6.93
CA SER A 30 -9.64 7.21 -7.42
C SER A 30 -9.12 5.87 -6.94
N PRO A 31 -8.77 4.95 -7.86
CA PRO A 31 -8.09 3.72 -7.51
C PRO A 31 -6.82 4.06 -6.71
N ILE A 32 -6.71 3.54 -5.50
CA ILE A 32 -5.57 3.78 -4.62
C ILE A 32 -4.60 2.59 -4.63
N TYR A 33 -3.36 2.85 -4.29
CA TYR A 33 -2.31 1.85 -4.22
C TYR A 33 -1.45 2.00 -2.95
N ALA A 34 -0.84 0.89 -2.55
CA ALA A 34 0.35 0.88 -1.69
C ALA A 34 1.59 0.75 -2.57
N GLU A 35 2.56 1.66 -2.41
CA GLU A 35 3.88 1.59 -3.03
C GLU A 35 4.87 1.07 -1.99
N ILE A 36 5.44 -0.08 -2.30
CA ILE A 36 6.35 -0.83 -1.44
C ILE A 36 7.74 -0.82 -2.07
N SER A 37 8.75 -0.51 -1.27
CA SER A 37 10.15 -0.54 -1.69
C SER A 37 11.06 -0.95 -0.53
N GLY A 38 12.25 -1.45 -0.86
CA GLY A 38 13.21 -1.94 0.12
C GLY A 38 13.68 -3.37 -0.17
N ASP A 39 14.45 -3.91 0.77
CA ASP A 39 15.28 -5.11 0.62
C ASP A 39 14.60 -6.33 1.26
N VAL A 40 13.33 -6.56 0.90
CA VAL A 40 12.52 -7.64 1.46
C VAL A 40 11.73 -8.38 0.37
N ILE A 41 11.32 -9.60 0.69
CA ILE A 41 10.20 -10.28 0.02
C ILE A 41 9.00 -10.16 0.95
N ALA A 42 7.82 -9.85 0.42
CA ALA A 42 6.62 -9.73 1.25
C ALA A 42 5.37 -10.32 0.61
N GLN A 43 4.53 -10.98 1.42
CA GLN A 43 3.13 -11.23 1.09
C GLN A 43 2.28 -10.08 1.63
N ILE A 44 1.39 -9.54 0.82
CA ILE A 44 0.64 -8.33 1.13
C ILE A 44 -0.83 -8.69 1.33
N TYR A 45 -1.38 -8.26 2.46
CA TYR A 45 -2.78 -8.46 2.83
C TYR A 45 -3.44 -7.12 3.12
N LEU A 46 -4.63 -6.92 2.58
CA LEU A 46 -5.51 -5.79 2.89
C LEU A 46 -6.74 -6.33 3.63
N ASN A 47 -6.96 -5.89 4.86
CA ASN A 47 -8.06 -6.36 5.71
C ASN A 47 -8.16 -7.90 5.71
N ASN A 48 -7.01 -8.56 5.91
CA ASN A 48 -6.83 -10.02 5.87
C ASN A 48 -7.03 -10.72 4.51
N ILE A 49 -7.29 -9.99 3.43
CA ILE A 49 -7.38 -10.55 2.07
C ILE A 49 -6.03 -10.41 1.38
N PHE A 50 -5.51 -11.51 0.81
CA PHE A 50 -4.26 -11.50 0.06
C PHE A 50 -4.41 -10.70 -1.25
N ILE A 51 -3.53 -9.73 -1.49
CA ILE A 51 -3.58 -8.86 -2.68
C ILE A 51 -2.31 -8.90 -3.54
N GLY A 52 -1.23 -9.55 -3.09
CA GLY A 52 -0.05 -9.70 -3.94
C GLY A 52 1.24 -10.09 -3.20
N LYS A 53 2.31 -10.22 -3.99
CA LYS A 53 3.68 -10.46 -3.49
C LYS A 53 4.60 -9.35 -3.96
N TYR A 54 5.41 -8.83 -3.05
CA TYR A 54 6.52 -7.94 -3.34
C TYR A 54 7.83 -8.72 -3.37
N TYR A 55 8.68 -8.40 -4.35
CA TYR A 55 10.05 -8.86 -4.45
C TYR A 55 10.95 -7.63 -4.61
N ASP A 56 12.03 -7.56 -3.83
CA ASP A 56 13.03 -6.49 -3.87
C ASP A 56 13.56 -6.22 -5.29
N LYS A 57 13.88 -7.27 -6.05
CA LYS A 57 14.35 -7.22 -7.45
C LYS A 57 13.23 -7.25 -8.48
N GLY A 58 11.98 -7.30 -8.05
CA GLY A 58 10.81 -7.27 -8.93
C GLY A 58 10.53 -5.88 -9.48
N SER A 59 9.97 -5.82 -10.70
CA SER A 59 9.57 -4.55 -11.35
C SER A 59 8.33 -3.93 -10.71
N GLN A 60 7.45 -4.74 -10.13
CA GLN A 60 6.23 -4.27 -9.50
C GLN A 60 6.52 -3.67 -8.12
N LYS A 61 6.32 -2.35 -8.01
CA LYS A 61 6.43 -1.60 -6.75
C LYS A 61 5.10 -1.08 -6.21
N ARG A 62 4.05 -1.05 -7.04
CA ARG A 62 2.71 -0.57 -6.69
C ARG A 62 1.71 -1.72 -6.69
N PHE A 63 0.90 -1.75 -5.64
CA PHE A 63 -0.13 -2.76 -5.42
C PHE A 63 -1.47 -2.05 -5.27
N TYR A 64 -2.38 -2.33 -6.19
CA TYR A 64 -3.74 -1.82 -6.13
C TYR A 64 -4.42 -2.27 -4.84
N LEU A 65 -5.14 -1.37 -4.17
CA LEU A 65 -5.97 -1.68 -3.01
C LEU A 65 -7.44 -1.71 -3.47
N PRO A 66 -8.02 -2.90 -3.68
CA PRO A 66 -9.35 -3.02 -4.27
C PRO A 66 -10.42 -2.38 -3.40
N GLU A 67 -11.25 -1.53 -3.99
CA GLU A 67 -12.35 -0.87 -3.27
C GLU A 67 -13.28 -1.83 -2.49
N PRO A 68 -13.65 -3.02 -3.02
CA PRO A 68 -14.48 -3.96 -2.28
C PRO A 68 -13.83 -4.50 -1.00
N TYR A 69 -12.50 -4.40 -0.87
CA TYR A 69 -11.77 -4.88 0.30
C TYR A 69 -11.53 -3.77 1.32
N LEU A 70 -11.83 -2.51 0.98
CA LEU A 70 -11.67 -1.37 1.87
C LEU A 70 -12.92 -1.18 2.74
N SER A 71 -12.68 -0.87 4.01
CA SER A 71 -13.71 -0.37 4.93
C SER A 71 -13.76 1.16 4.90
N ASN A 72 -14.94 1.71 5.17
CA ASN A 72 -15.14 3.16 5.35
C ASN A 72 -14.48 3.70 6.62
N ASP A 73 -14.16 2.82 7.58
CA ASP A 73 -13.53 3.19 8.84
C ASP A 73 -12.00 3.05 8.77
N THR A 74 -11.45 2.11 9.53
CA THR A 74 -10.01 1.83 9.59
C THR A 74 -9.71 0.59 8.77
N ASN A 75 -8.68 0.70 7.93
CA ASN A 75 -8.15 -0.36 7.10
C ASN A 75 -6.80 -0.81 7.65
N GLU A 76 -6.46 -2.07 7.40
CA GLU A 76 -5.21 -2.69 7.79
C GLU A 76 -4.47 -3.22 6.57
N LEU A 77 -3.24 -2.74 6.34
CA LEU A 77 -2.29 -3.32 5.41
C LEU A 77 -1.28 -4.15 6.22
N ARG A 78 -1.32 -5.47 6.05
CA ARG A 78 -0.44 -6.42 6.74
C ARG A 78 0.53 -7.04 5.74
N LEU A 79 1.82 -6.93 6.02
CA LEU A 79 2.89 -7.54 5.23
C LEU A 79 3.57 -8.63 6.04
N ILE A 80 3.62 -9.85 5.50
CA ILE A 80 4.49 -10.92 6.02
C ILE A 80 5.80 -10.81 5.26
N THR A 81 6.87 -10.40 5.93
CA THR A 81 8.13 -9.98 5.32
C THR A 81 9.26 -10.97 5.63
N ILE A 82 10.17 -11.13 4.68
CA ILE A 82 11.41 -11.88 4.82
C ILE A 82 12.55 -10.97 4.32
N PRO A 83 13.59 -10.71 5.12
CA PRO A 83 14.72 -9.89 4.69
C PRO A 83 15.54 -10.57 3.60
N THR A 84 16.06 -9.79 2.64
CA THR A 84 16.98 -10.30 1.61
C THR A 84 18.43 -9.90 1.86
N THR A 85 18.68 -8.99 2.80
CA THR A 85 20.01 -8.55 3.23
C THR A 85 20.12 -8.46 4.76
N MET A 86 21.34 -8.37 5.30
CA MET A 86 21.60 -8.27 6.74
C MET A 86 21.04 -6.99 7.41
N SER A 87 20.72 -5.95 6.64
CA SER A 87 20.19 -4.68 7.17
C SER A 87 19.03 -4.22 6.31
N SER A 88 18.06 -5.10 6.13
CA SER A 88 16.95 -4.87 5.21
C SER A 88 16.03 -3.77 5.71
N LYS A 89 15.68 -2.84 4.81
CA LYS A 89 14.69 -1.79 5.09
C LYS A 89 13.43 -2.03 4.29
N LEU A 90 12.30 -1.60 4.85
CA LEU A 90 11.00 -1.60 4.20
C LEU A 90 10.41 -0.20 4.26
N ASN A 91 10.00 0.32 3.11
CA ASN A 91 9.27 1.57 2.98
C ASN A 91 7.90 1.29 2.37
N ILE A 92 6.87 1.87 2.97
CA ILE A 92 5.49 1.76 2.50
C ILE A 92 4.94 3.19 2.40
N SER A 93 4.28 3.48 1.28
CA SER A 93 3.57 4.74 1.08
C SER A 93 2.29 4.50 0.32
N PHE A 94 1.34 5.43 0.43
CA PHE A 94 0.04 5.33 -0.22
C PHE A 94 -0.13 6.44 -1.27
N GLY A 95 -0.91 6.14 -2.31
CA GLY A 95 -1.22 7.09 -3.36
C GLY A 95 -2.47 6.73 -4.14
N ALA A 96 -2.82 7.58 -5.09
CA ALA A 96 -3.88 7.35 -6.07
C ALA A 96 -3.26 7.23 -7.47
N TYR A 97 -3.76 6.32 -8.30
CA TYR A 97 -3.27 6.16 -9.67
C TYR A 97 -3.55 7.38 -10.54
N TYR A 98 -4.74 7.96 -10.37
CA TYR A 98 -5.16 9.21 -10.98
C TYR A 98 -6.25 9.81 -10.11
N THR A 99 -6.48 11.11 -10.27
CA THR A 99 -7.58 11.82 -9.63
C THR A 99 -8.63 12.12 -10.68
N ALA A 100 -9.77 11.44 -10.62
CA ALA A 100 -10.89 11.71 -11.52
C ALA A 100 -11.84 12.73 -10.88
N ARG A 101 -12.06 13.85 -11.57
CA ARG A 101 -13.08 14.83 -11.20
C ARG A 101 -14.36 14.55 -11.96
N ARG A 102 -15.50 14.44 -11.25
CA ARG A 102 -16.81 14.37 -11.88
C ARG A 102 -17.14 15.73 -12.50
N VAL A 103 -17.37 15.76 -13.81
CA VAL A 103 -17.85 16.94 -14.53
C VAL A 103 -19.27 16.65 -15.00
N GLU A 104 -20.22 17.52 -14.65
CA GLU A 104 -21.60 17.46 -15.14
C GLU A 104 -21.76 18.56 -16.20
N ILE A 105 -22.17 18.18 -17.42
CA ILE A 105 -22.50 19.13 -18.48
C ILE A 105 -24.01 19.33 -18.43
N LYS A 106 -24.44 20.56 -18.13
CA LYS A 106 -25.84 20.97 -18.19
C LYS A 106 -26.03 21.82 -19.45
N LEU A 107 -27.11 21.56 -20.18
CA LEU A 107 -27.57 22.40 -21.29
C LEU A 107 -28.39 23.57 -20.75
#